data_AF-A0A494TIY3-F1
#
_entry.id   AF-A0A494TIY3-F1
#
_cell.length_a   1.000
_cell.length_b   1.000
_cell.length_c   1.000
_cell.angle_alpha   90.00
_cell.angle_beta   90.00
_cell.angle_gamma   90.00
#
_symmetry.space_group_name_H-M   'P 1'
#
loop_
_entity.id
_entity.type
_entity.pdbx_description
1 polymer ?
#
loop_
_entity_poly.entity_id
_entity_poly.type
_entity_poly.pdbx_seq_one_letter_code
_entity_poly.pdbx_strand_id
1 'polypeptide(L)'
;MNAPTRHDPTGGWPEGELATATDFVRHFGHYAASSLSKPVYIAQHGRVGWALLSAAQMTRLSESESEMTSLDARFDIMIDSISTIVILVDADFGITRMNCAGRRHFQVPDGGANPVNFRDLLHVNNRDFIGDFCTRVLNSGDSETFEIESARYPGQTLHFQILPFPSGLAILADVVTQATRIRQFTSAAAAAELAIDATDSLGRGRVDVRGTITTVNDNLVSLAKSTADKIMGLRLPALFEQGARTVVRDALDGVLSSGKAFSLQALMLDGTGSPMPVTIGVGVERDGGSITGAAFMIMPNRAGGEAIASALR
;
A
#
# COMPACT_ATOMS: atom_id res chain seq x y z
N MET A 1 5.83 31.24 70.25
CA MET A 1 7.18 31.21 69.65
C MET A 1 7.24 30.01 68.74
N ASN A 2 6.94 30.18 67.45
CA ASN A 2 7.07 29.12 66.45
C ASN A 2 8.43 29.28 65.75
N ALA A 3 9.24 28.22 65.80
CA ALA A 3 10.46 28.11 65.01
C ALA A 3 10.12 28.02 63.51
N PRO A 4 10.89 28.64 62.60
CA PRO A 4 10.63 28.53 61.18
C PRO A 4 11.04 27.13 60.68
N THR A 5 10.11 26.51 59.97
CA THR A 5 10.28 25.28 59.19
C THR A 5 11.32 25.50 58.08
N ARG A 6 12.32 24.60 58.02
CA ARG A 6 13.28 24.51 56.91
C ARG A 6 12.50 24.19 55.64
N HIS A 7 12.54 25.10 54.66
CA HIS A 7 12.04 24.85 53.32
C HIS A 7 12.91 23.76 52.67
N ASP A 8 12.29 22.66 52.27
CA ASP A 8 12.93 21.62 51.47
C ASP A 8 13.05 22.10 50.01
N PRO A 9 14.25 22.29 49.44
CA PRO A 9 14.44 22.79 48.08
C PRO A 9 14.52 21.66 47.03
N THR A 10 14.22 20.40 47.39
CA THR A 10 14.44 19.23 46.51
C THR A 10 13.29 18.86 45.58
N GLY A 11 12.21 19.64 45.52
CA GLY A 11 11.09 19.38 44.61
C GLY A 11 11.44 19.59 43.13
N GLY A 12 11.98 18.56 42.47
CA GLY A 12 11.98 18.44 41.00
C GLY A 12 13.33 18.39 40.28
N TRP A 13 14.46 18.15 40.96
CA TRP A 13 15.77 18.06 40.31
C TRP A 13 16.15 16.63 39.91
N PRO A 14 16.87 16.42 38.79
CA PRO A 14 17.36 15.11 38.39
C PRO A 14 18.27 14.50 39.47
N GLU A 15 18.34 13.17 39.50
CA GLU A 15 19.12 12.41 40.48
C GLU A 15 20.58 12.92 40.57
N GLY A 16 21.01 13.36 41.75
CA GLY A 16 22.35 13.94 41.94
C GLY A 16 22.57 14.48 43.35
N GLU A 17 23.81 14.88 43.64
CA GLU A 17 24.18 15.43 44.95
C GLU A 17 24.09 16.96 44.93
N LEU A 18 23.44 17.57 45.92
CA LEU A 18 23.30 19.02 46.02
C LEU A 18 24.30 19.59 47.02
N ALA A 19 25.09 20.58 46.60
CA ALA A 19 26.02 21.31 47.46
C ALA A 19 25.72 22.81 47.41
N THR A 20 25.89 23.53 48.52
CA THR A 20 25.94 25.00 48.46
C THR A 20 27.32 25.44 47.95
N ALA A 21 27.42 26.61 47.32
CA ALA A 21 28.71 27.12 46.83
C ALA A 21 29.79 27.16 47.92
N THR A 22 29.43 27.55 49.15
CA THR A 22 30.35 27.59 50.30
C THR A 22 30.78 26.19 50.74
N ASP A 23 29.86 25.23 50.73
CA ASP A 23 30.12 23.84 51.12
C ASP A 23 30.97 23.11 50.07
N PHE A 24 30.68 23.37 48.80
CA PHE A 24 31.42 22.87 47.65
C PHE A 24 32.91 23.24 47.71
N VAL A 25 33.23 24.50 47.99
CA VAL A 25 34.63 24.97 48.09
C VAL A 25 35.34 24.32 49.28
N ARG A 26 34.66 24.17 50.42
CA ARG A 26 35.24 23.59 51.64
C ARG A 26 35.52 22.09 51.52
N HIS A 27 34.67 21.38 50.78
CA HIS A 27 34.75 19.93 50.62
C HIS A 27 34.97 19.53 49.16
N PHE A 28 35.74 20.33 48.41
CA PHE A 28 35.94 20.13 46.97
C PHE A 28 36.40 18.71 46.62
N GLY A 29 37.33 18.13 47.39
CA GLY A 29 37.82 16.77 47.15
C GLY A 29 36.73 15.69 47.26
N HIS A 30 35.79 15.85 48.21
CA HIS A 30 34.64 14.95 48.35
C HIS A 30 33.72 15.07 47.13
N TYR A 31 33.34 16.29 46.75
CA TYR A 31 32.46 16.49 45.60
C TYR A 31 33.10 16.13 44.26
N ALA A 32 34.41 16.34 44.11
CA ALA A 32 35.15 15.87 42.95
C ALA A 32 35.12 14.34 42.84
N ALA A 33 35.29 13.62 43.95
CA ALA A 33 35.16 12.16 43.98
C ALA A 33 33.71 11.70 43.71
N SER A 34 32.71 12.36 44.29
CA SER A 34 31.28 12.09 43.99
C SER A 34 30.94 12.31 42.52
N SER A 35 31.55 13.31 41.86
CA SER A 35 31.32 13.62 40.45
C SER A 35 31.75 12.51 39.47
N LEU A 36 32.52 11.51 39.94
CA LEU A 36 32.86 10.34 39.12
C LEU A 36 31.67 9.41 38.89
N SER A 37 30.71 9.38 39.82
CA SER A 37 29.55 8.47 39.76
C SER A 37 28.23 9.17 39.49
N LYS A 38 28.06 10.42 39.96
CA LYS A 38 26.80 11.18 39.81
C LYS A 38 27.05 12.69 39.68
N PRO A 39 26.17 13.45 39.01
CA PRO A 39 26.28 14.90 38.96
C PRO A 39 26.23 15.56 40.33
N VAL A 40 27.03 16.60 40.54
CA VAL A 40 26.96 17.46 41.73
C VAL A 40 26.44 18.84 41.34
N TYR A 41 25.25 19.19 41.83
CA TYR A 41 24.61 20.48 41.59
C TYR A 41 25.06 21.49 42.64
N ILE A 42 25.47 22.68 42.20
CA ILE A 42 25.99 23.72 43.08
C ILE A 42 25.00 24.88 43.12
N ALA A 43 24.45 25.10 44.32
CA ALA A 43 23.49 26.15 44.58
C ALA A 43 24.14 27.38 45.23
N GLN A 44 23.77 28.57 44.75
CA GLN A 44 24.12 29.86 45.34
C GLN A 44 22.83 30.62 45.67
N HIS A 45 22.70 31.09 46.93
CA HIS A 45 21.50 31.77 47.42
C HIS A 45 20.19 31.01 47.15
N GLY A 46 20.22 29.67 47.26
CA GLY A 46 19.05 28.82 47.03
C GLY A 46 18.73 28.52 45.56
N ARG A 47 19.56 28.95 44.61
CA ARG A 47 19.40 28.65 43.17
C ARG A 47 20.57 27.81 42.66
N VAL A 48 20.27 26.68 42.01
CA VAL A 48 21.27 25.88 41.28
C VAL A 48 21.64 26.64 40.01
N GLY A 49 22.92 27.02 39.89
CA GLY A 49 23.43 27.70 38.70
C GLY A 49 24.49 26.90 37.95
N TRP A 50 25.05 25.88 38.60
CA TRP A 50 26.21 25.15 38.10
C TRP A 50 26.08 23.67 38.43
N ALA A 51 26.69 22.82 37.60
CA ALA A 51 26.84 21.40 37.85
C ALA A 51 28.30 20.99 37.61
N LEU A 52 28.84 20.15 38.50
CA LEU A 52 30.13 19.50 38.30
C LEU A 52 29.88 18.08 37.77
N LEU A 53 30.53 17.78 36.65
CA LEU A 53 30.59 16.47 36.03
C LEU A 53 32.04 16.03 35.92
N SER A 54 32.30 14.74 36.03
CA SER A 54 33.61 14.21 35.65
C SER A 54 33.83 14.33 34.14
N ALA A 55 35.10 14.44 33.73
CA ALA A 55 35.45 14.46 32.31
C ALA A 55 34.89 13.24 31.56
N ALA A 56 34.91 12.06 32.17
CA ALA A 56 34.35 10.84 31.57
C ALA A 56 32.83 10.91 31.35
N GLN A 57 32.07 11.51 32.27
CA GLN A 57 30.64 11.74 32.10
C GLN A 57 30.37 12.77 31.00
N MET A 58 31.16 13.84 30.95
CA MET A 58 31.05 14.84 29.89
C MET A 58 31.35 14.22 28.52
N THR A 59 32.40 13.41 28.40
CA THR A 59 32.75 12.70 27.16
C THR A 59 31.62 11.78 26.71
N ARG A 60 31.00 11.00 27.61
CA ARG A 60 29.86 10.14 27.27
C ARG A 60 28.64 10.93 26.77
N LEU A 61 28.36 12.08 27.39
CA LEU A 61 27.27 12.96 26.94
C LEU A 61 27.56 13.51 25.54
N SER A 62 28.80 13.92 25.27
CA SER A 62 29.22 14.41 23.95
C SER A 62 29.29 13.31 22.88
N GLU A 63 29.70 12.09 23.23
CA GLU A 63 29.72 10.93 22.32
C GLU A 63 28.30 10.50 21.94
N SER A 64 27.37 10.47 22.89
CA SER A 64 25.95 10.17 22.63
C SER A 64 25.31 11.18 21.68
N GLU A 65 25.67 12.47 21.79
CA GLU A 65 25.15 13.53 20.91
C GLU A 65 25.73 13.39 19.48
N SER A 66 27.03 13.06 19.36
CA SER A 66 27.68 12.83 18.08
C SER A 66 27.17 11.56 17.37
N GLU A 67 26.91 10.48 18.10
CA GLU A 67 26.34 9.24 17.56
C GLU A 67 24.90 9.44 17.08
N MET A 68 24.09 10.16 17.86
CA MET A 68 22.71 10.48 17.50
C MET A 68 22.64 11.37 16.26
N THR A 69 23.51 12.38 16.17
CA THR A 69 23.65 13.22 14.96
C THR A 69 24.06 12.40 13.73
N SER A 70 24.95 11.43 13.90
CA SER A 70 25.37 10.51 12.82
C SER A 70 24.23 9.57 12.38
N LEU A 71 23.46 9.03 13.32
CA LEU A 71 22.31 8.18 13.02
C LEU A 71 21.19 8.95 12.32
N ASP A 72 20.92 10.18 12.77
CA ASP A 72 19.93 11.06 12.15
C ASP A 72 20.27 11.40 10.71
N ALA A 73 21.53 11.72 10.42
CA ALA A 73 21.99 11.98 9.07
C ALA A 73 21.91 10.73 8.17
N ARG A 74 22.24 9.54 8.70
CA ARG A 74 22.09 8.27 7.96
C ARG A 74 20.63 7.94 7.68
N PHE A 75 19.75 8.21 8.63
CA PHE A 75 18.31 8.03 8.48
C PHE A 75 17.75 8.96 7.41
N ASP A 76 18.16 10.23 7.40
CA ASP A 76 17.75 11.19 6.36
C ASP A 76 18.19 10.75 4.95
N ILE A 77 19.43 10.28 4.81
CA ILE A 77 19.92 9.71 3.54
C ILE A 77 19.09 8.50 3.12
N MET A 78 18.72 7.64 4.08
CA MET A 78 17.93 6.44 3.80
C MET A 78 16.52 6.80 3.30
N ILE A 79 15.80 7.70 3.99
CA ILE A 79 14.45 8.09 3.58
C ILE A 79 14.45 8.88 2.27
N ASP A 80 15.50 9.66 1.99
CA ASP A 80 15.66 10.40 0.73
C ASP A 80 15.95 9.50 -0.48
N SER A 81 16.45 8.28 -0.25
CA SER A 81 16.63 7.27 -1.32
C SER A 81 15.31 6.64 -1.79
N ILE A 82 14.22 6.80 -1.02
CA ILE A 82 12.91 6.22 -1.30
C ILE A 82 12.12 7.15 -2.21
N SER A 83 11.54 6.60 -3.29
CA SER A 83 10.72 7.36 -4.24
C SER A 83 9.30 7.68 -3.74
N THR A 84 8.79 6.87 -2.81
CA THR A 84 7.54 7.10 -2.10
C THR A 84 7.65 8.34 -1.22
N ILE A 85 6.58 9.13 -1.14
CA ILE A 85 6.53 10.29 -0.25
C ILE A 85 6.53 9.77 1.18
N VAL A 86 7.48 10.22 2.00
CA VAL A 86 7.54 9.92 3.44
C VAL A 86 7.51 11.21 4.23
N ILE A 87 6.56 11.28 5.17
CA ILE A 87 6.41 12.41 6.11
C ILE A 87 6.26 11.82 7.52
N LEU A 88 7.13 12.25 8.42
CA LEU A 88 7.02 11.96 9.84
C LEU A 88 6.47 13.19 10.54
N VAL A 89 5.48 12.97 11.39
CA VAL A 89 4.84 14.03 12.18
C VAL A 89 4.80 13.66 13.65
N ASP A 90 4.81 14.67 14.52
CA ASP A 90 4.55 14.49 15.94
C ASP A 90 3.04 14.35 16.25
N ALA A 91 2.69 14.19 17.52
CA ALA A 91 1.30 14.06 17.97
C ALA A 91 0.42 15.30 17.69
N ASP A 92 1.02 16.47 17.50
CA ASP A 92 0.34 17.73 17.16
C ASP A 92 0.34 17.99 15.63
N PHE A 93 0.72 16.98 14.84
CA PHE A 93 0.91 17.03 13.39
C PHE A 93 2.04 17.97 12.95
N GLY A 94 2.96 18.31 13.84
CA GLY A 94 4.18 19.03 13.53
C GLY A 94 5.10 18.17 12.67
N ILE A 95 5.58 18.69 11.54
CA ILE A 95 6.43 17.89 10.64
C ILE A 95 7.82 17.76 11.24
N THR A 96 8.17 16.55 11.68
CA THR A 96 9.49 16.26 12.22
C THR A 96 10.48 15.92 11.11
N ARG A 97 10.05 15.17 10.09
CA ARG A 97 10.85 14.85 8.90
C ARG A 97 10.00 14.74 7.64
N MET A 98 10.62 14.99 6.51
CA MET A 98 10.05 14.78 5.18
C MET A 98 11.17 14.35 4.25
N ASN A 99 10.93 13.41 3.34
CA ASN A 99 11.94 13.03 2.35
C ASN A 99 11.88 13.90 1.08
N CYS A 100 12.87 13.74 0.19
CA CYS A 100 12.98 14.48 -1.07
C CYS A 100 11.75 14.33 -1.97
N ALA A 101 11.14 13.13 -2.01
CA ALA A 101 9.90 12.89 -2.74
C ALA A 101 8.75 13.74 -2.20
N GLY A 102 8.57 13.79 -0.88
CA GLY A 102 7.59 14.64 -0.21
C GLY A 102 7.83 16.13 -0.46
N ARG A 103 9.07 16.60 -0.27
CA ARG A 103 9.44 18.00 -0.51
C ARG A 103 9.13 18.42 -1.94
N ARG A 104 9.49 17.57 -2.92
CA ARG A 104 9.20 17.81 -4.34
C ARG A 104 7.70 17.84 -4.61
N HIS A 105 6.94 16.88 -4.08
CA HIS A 105 5.49 16.82 -4.30
C HIS A 105 4.78 18.05 -3.73
N PHE A 106 5.12 18.42 -2.49
CA PHE A 106 4.54 19.54 -1.76
C PHE A 106 5.21 20.89 -2.04
N GLN A 107 6.19 20.93 -2.95
CA GLN A 107 6.94 22.13 -3.36
C GLN A 107 7.56 22.88 -2.16
N VAL A 108 8.06 22.13 -1.18
CA VAL A 108 8.80 22.67 -0.03
C VAL A 108 10.25 22.95 -0.48
N PRO A 109 10.76 24.18 -0.34
CA PRO A 109 12.12 24.52 -0.74
C PRO A 109 13.18 23.69 0.01
N ASP A 110 14.22 23.23 -0.69
CA ASP A 110 15.37 22.59 -0.06
C ASP A 110 16.09 23.59 0.86
N GLY A 111 16.28 23.21 2.14
CA GLY A 111 16.88 24.07 3.15
C GLY A 111 15.97 25.16 3.73
N GLY A 112 14.69 25.21 3.32
CA GLY A 112 13.67 26.00 4.00
C GLY A 112 13.26 25.36 5.33
N ALA A 113 12.76 26.14 6.28
CA ALA A 113 12.08 25.57 7.43
C ALA A 113 10.94 24.67 6.92
N ASN A 114 10.92 23.40 7.33
CA ASN A 114 9.78 22.53 7.02
C ASN A 114 8.49 23.26 7.45
N PRO A 115 7.40 23.13 6.68
CA PRO A 115 6.11 23.65 7.14
C PRO A 115 5.86 23.14 8.55
N VAL A 116 5.48 24.06 9.45
CA VAL A 116 5.42 23.76 10.87
C VAL A 116 4.37 22.67 11.14
N ASN A 117 3.32 22.57 10.31
CA ASN A 117 2.26 21.58 10.46
C ASN A 117 1.92 20.86 9.15
N PHE A 118 1.73 19.55 9.22
CA PHE A 118 1.33 18.70 8.09
C PHE A 118 0.00 19.12 7.47
N ARG A 119 -0.97 19.58 8.28
CA ARG A 119 -2.27 20.03 7.76
C ARG A 119 -2.14 21.22 6.83
N ASP A 120 -1.10 22.03 6.98
CA ASP A 120 -0.87 23.19 6.12
C ASP A 120 -0.31 22.83 4.74
N LEU A 121 0.25 21.63 4.59
CA LEU A 121 0.63 21.09 3.28
C LEU A 121 -0.56 20.63 2.45
N LEU A 122 -1.65 20.27 3.12
CA LEU A 122 -2.84 19.72 2.51
C LEU A 122 -3.70 20.82 1.90
N HIS A 123 -4.23 20.53 0.71
CA HIS A 123 -5.23 21.39 0.07
C HIS A 123 -6.49 21.45 0.94
N VAL A 124 -7.14 22.62 0.99
CA VAL A 124 -8.30 22.89 1.87
C VAL A 124 -9.40 21.84 1.75
N ASN A 125 -9.69 21.38 0.52
CA ASN A 125 -10.74 20.38 0.27
C ASN A 125 -10.46 18.99 0.89
N ASN A 126 -9.19 18.64 1.12
CA ASN A 126 -8.79 17.30 1.58
C ASN A 126 -8.23 17.34 3.01
N ARG A 127 -8.01 18.53 3.58
CA ARG A 127 -7.34 18.74 4.86
C ARG A 127 -8.05 18.03 6.01
N ASP A 128 -9.36 18.26 6.15
CA ASP A 128 -10.14 17.71 7.25
C ASP A 128 -10.29 16.20 7.10
N PHE A 129 -10.59 15.74 5.89
CA PHE A 129 -10.69 14.32 5.57
C PHE A 129 -9.42 13.56 5.96
N ILE A 130 -8.25 13.96 5.47
CA ILE A 130 -6.97 13.32 5.82
C ILE A 130 -6.67 13.47 7.32
N GLY A 131 -6.99 14.65 7.89
CA GLY A 131 -6.82 14.91 9.32
C GLY A 131 -7.61 13.97 10.22
N ASP A 132 -8.79 13.52 9.78
CA ASP A 132 -9.60 12.55 10.52
C ASP A 132 -8.95 11.17 10.54
N PHE A 133 -8.36 10.72 9.42
CA PHE A 133 -7.57 9.48 9.39
C PHE A 133 -6.38 9.56 10.32
N CYS A 134 -5.61 10.66 10.27
CA CYS A 134 -4.47 10.85 11.17
C CYS A 134 -4.90 10.78 12.65
N THR A 135 -6.02 11.45 12.99
CA THR A 135 -6.54 11.47 14.37
C THR A 135 -6.98 10.07 14.83
N ARG A 136 -7.62 9.29 13.95
CA ARG A 136 -8.03 7.92 14.28
C ARG A 136 -6.82 7.02 14.51
N VAL A 137 -5.83 7.03 13.61
CA VAL A 137 -4.59 6.23 13.77
C VAL A 137 -3.85 6.60 15.05
N LEU A 138 -3.78 7.89 15.39
CA LEU A 138 -3.13 8.35 16.63
C LEU A 138 -3.85 7.82 17.89
N ASN A 139 -5.19 7.74 17.84
CA ASN A 139 -6.00 7.28 18.96
C ASN A 139 -6.08 5.75 19.08
N SER A 140 -6.17 5.03 17.96
CA SER A 140 -6.31 3.57 17.95
C SER A 140 -4.96 2.86 18.00
N GLY A 141 -3.91 3.46 17.44
CA GLY A 141 -2.66 2.77 17.14
C GLY A 141 -2.75 1.81 15.95
N ASP A 142 -3.88 1.76 15.25
CA ASP A 142 -4.07 0.91 14.08
C ASP A 142 -3.77 1.70 12.81
N SER A 143 -3.05 1.07 11.87
CA SER A 143 -2.76 1.69 10.57
C SER A 143 -4.01 1.85 9.71
N GLU A 144 -4.09 2.94 8.95
CA GLU A 144 -5.15 3.16 7.96
C GLU A 144 -4.58 3.42 6.56
N THR A 145 -5.33 3.00 5.53
CA THR A 145 -5.00 3.24 4.11
C THR A 145 -6.21 3.77 3.37
N PHE A 146 -5.99 4.69 2.43
CA PHE A 146 -7.06 5.25 1.60
C PHE A 146 -6.49 5.90 0.33
N GLU A 147 -7.36 6.15 -0.64
CA GLU A 147 -7.00 6.82 -1.88
C GLU A 147 -7.78 8.13 -2.04
N ILE A 148 -7.10 9.17 -2.51
CA ILE A 148 -7.73 10.45 -2.85
C ILE A 148 -7.20 10.97 -4.19
N GLU A 149 -8.01 11.73 -4.90
CA GLU A 149 -7.51 12.53 -6.01
C GLU A 149 -6.59 13.64 -5.50
N SER A 150 -5.45 13.82 -6.17
CA SER A 150 -4.53 14.90 -5.86
C SER A 150 -5.19 16.23 -6.20
N ALA A 151 -5.52 17.00 -5.17
CA ALA A 151 -6.00 18.37 -5.35
C ALA A 151 -4.96 19.29 -6.01
N ARG A 152 -3.68 18.90 -5.99
CA ARG A 152 -2.57 19.68 -6.57
C ARG A 152 -2.26 19.27 -8.01
N TYR A 153 -2.37 17.99 -8.35
CA TYR A 153 -2.09 17.46 -9.68
C TYR A 153 -3.35 16.77 -10.24
N PRO A 154 -4.21 17.51 -10.97
CA PRO A 154 -5.45 16.95 -11.52
C PRO A 154 -5.20 15.67 -12.33
N GLY A 155 -6.04 14.65 -12.09
CA GLY A 155 -5.93 13.34 -12.74
C GLY A 155 -4.90 12.37 -12.13
N GLN A 156 -4.22 12.76 -11.05
CA GLN A 156 -3.41 11.84 -10.24
C GLN A 156 -4.19 11.36 -9.02
N THR A 157 -4.08 10.08 -8.71
CA THR A 157 -4.57 9.50 -7.46
C THR A 157 -3.39 9.28 -6.52
N LEU A 158 -3.53 9.72 -5.27
CA LEU A 158 -2.58 9.46 -4.20
C LEU A 158 -3.12 8.32 -3.35
N HIS A 159 -2.32 7.27 -3.19
CA HIS A 159 -2.56 6.22 -2.21
C HIS A 159 -1.81 6.58 -0.93
N PHE A 160 -2.55 6.80 0.15
CA PHE A 160 -2.00 7.12 1.46
C PHE A 160 -1.99 5.88 2.36
N GLN A 161 -0.92 5.74 3.13
CA GLN A 161 -0.81 4.84 4.26
C GLN A 161 -0.35 5.62 5.49
N ILE A 162 -1.11 5.54 6.58
CA ILE A 162 -0.82 6.23 7.83
C ILE A 162 -0.58 5.16 8.90
N LEU A 163 0.58 5.25 9.55
CA LEU A 163 1.06 4.29 10.53
C LEU A 163 1.33 5.01 11.86
N PRO A 164 1.09 4.35 13.01
CA PRO A 164 1.61 4.84 14.28
C PRO A 164 3.14 4.86 14.25
N PHE A 165 3.74 5.90 14.81
CA PHE A 165 5.20 6.04 14.92
C PHE A 165 5.54 6.52 16.34
N PRO A 166 6.70 6.14 16.94
CA PRO A 166 6.97 6.42 18.35
C PRO A 166 6.77 7.87 18.82
N SER A 167 6.97 8.85 17.93
CA SER A 167 6.77 10.28 18.23
C SER A 167 5.46 10.87 17.73
N GLY A 168 4.60 10.09 17.04
CA GLY A 168 3.40 10.55 16.37
C GLY A 168 2.97 9.61 15.25
N LEU A 169 3.11 10.02 13.99
CA LEU A 169 2.69 9.24 12.83
C LEU A 169 3.76 9.21 11.73
N ALA A 170 3.78 8.10 10.99
CA ALA A 170 4.46 7.99 9.71
C ALA A 170 3.40 7.98 8.60
N ILE A 171 3.53 8.91 7.65
CA ILE A 171 2.62 9.08 6.53
C ILE A 171 3.39 8.76 5.26
N LEU A 172 2.93 7.74 4.55
CA LEU A 172 3.44 7.34 3.24
C LEU A 172 2.42 7.69 2.17
N ALA A 173 2.88 8.20 1.03
CA ALA A 173 2.02 8.42 -0.12
C ALA A 173 2.69 8.06 -1.44
N ASP A 174 1.97 7.33 -2.28
CA ASP A 174 2.40 6.99 -3.64
C ASP A 174 1.46 7.59 -4.67
N VAL A 175 2.04 8.06 -5.77
CA VAL A 175 1.26 8.47 -6.95
C VAL A 175 0.87 7.22 -7.72
N VAL A 176 -0.40 6.84 -7.64
CA VAL A 176 -0.98 5.79 -8.45
C VAL A 176 -1.28 6.39 -9.82
N THR A 177 -0.33 6.25 -10.75
CA THR A 177 -0.54 6.67 -12.14
C THR A 177 -1.47 5.69 -12.87
N GLN A 178 -2.24 6.18 -13.85
CA GLN A 178 -2.99 5.31 -14.76
C GLN A 178 -2.10 4.24 -15.42
N ALA A 179 -0.83 4.55 -15.67
CA ALA A 179 0.13 3.59 -16.23
C ALA A 179 0.42 2.42 -15.27
N THR A 180 0.54 2.68 -13.96
CA THR A 180 0.67 1.61 -12.95
C THR A 180 -0.58 0.75 -12.90
N ARG A 181 -1.77 1.37 -12.99
CA ARG A 181 -3.05 0.65 -13.02
C ARG A 181 -3.20 -0.23 -14.27
N ILE A 182 -2.84 0.30 -15.44
CA ILE A 182 -2.82 -0.47 -16.69
C ILE A 182 -1.86 -1.64 -16.54
N ARG A 183 -0.63 -1.43 -16.04
CA ARG A 183 0.35 -2.51 -15.83
C ARG A 183 -0.19 -3.60 -14.89
N GLN A 184 -0.82 -3.22 -13.78
CA GLN A 184 -1.43 -4.16 -12.84
C GLN A 184 -2.57 -4.95 -13.49
N PHE A 185 -3.48 -4.29 -14.20
CA PHE A 185 -4.56 -4.97 -14.93
C PHE A 185 -4.02 -5.91 -16.02
N THR A 186 -3.04 -5.46 -16.81
CA THR A 186 -2.41 -6.32 -17.83
C THR A 186 -1.69 -7.51 -17.20
N SER A 187 -1.02 -7.31 -16.07
CA SER A 187 -0.33 -8.39 -15.35
C SER A 187 -1.32 -9.38 -14.75
N ALA A 188 -2.43 -8.91 -14.17
CA ALA A 188 -3.47 -9.76 -13.61
C ALA A 188 -4.20 -10.55 -14.71
N ALA A 189 -4.52 -9.91 -15.83
CA ALA A 189 -5.11 -10.57 -16.99
C ALA A 189 -4.17 -11.65 -17.57
N ALA A 190 -2.88 -11.34 -17.72
CA ALA A 190 -1.88 -12.32 -18.17
C ALA A 190 -1.75 -13.50 -17.20
N ALA A 191 -1.72 -13.25 -15.89
CA ALA A 191 -1.68 -14.32 -14.88
C ALA A 191 -2.95 -15.20 -14.91
N ALA A 192 -4.13 -14.60 -15.11
CA ALA A 192 -5.37 -15.34 -15.27
C ALA A 192 -5.37 -16.21 -16.54
N GLU A 193 -4.90 -15.68 -17.68
CA GLU A 193 -4.75 -16.46 -18.91
C GLU A 193 -3.80 -17.65 -18.72
N LEU A 194 -2.66 -17.46 -18.04
CA LEU A 194 -1.73 -18.55 -17.71
C LEU A 194 -2.35 -19.61 -16.79
N ALA A 195 -3.13 -19.19 -15.79
CA ALA A 195 -3.83 -20.12 -14.88
C ALA A 195 -4.89 -20.95 -15.63
N ILE A 196 -5.59 -20.33 -16.58
CA ILE A 196 -6.54 -21.01 -17.47
C ILE A 196 -5.82 -22.02 -18.36
N ASP A 197 -4.71 -21.63 -18.98
CA ASP A 197 -3.95 -22.51 -19.87
C ASP A 197 -3.31 -23.69 -19.10
N ALA A 198 -2.93 -23.49 -17.84
CA ALA A 198 -2.47 -24.56 -16.95
C ALA A 198 -3.58 -25.52 -16.49
N THR A 199 -4.85 -25.25 -16.81
CA THR A 199 -5.98 -26.13 -16.50
C THR A 199 -6.29 -27.01 -17.71
N ASP A 200 -5.79 -28.25 -17.70
CA ASP A 200 -5.83 -29.21 -18.83
C ASP A 200 -7.21 -29.44 -19.48
N SER A 201 -8.31 -29.17 -18.76
CA SER A 201 -9.68 -29.38 -19.26
C SER A 201 -10.36 -28.14 -19.83
N LEU A 202 -9.70 -26.98 -19.85
CA LEU A 202 -10.34 -25.70 -20.21
C LEU A 202 -9.83 -25.21 -21.56
N GLY A 203 -10.65 -25.39 -22.60
CA GLY A 203 -10.41 -24.77 -23.89
C GLY A 203 -10.81 -23.30 -23.87
N ARG A 204 -9.99 -22.40 -24.42
CA ARG A 204 -10.34 -20.99 -24.60
C ARG A 204 -10.07 -20.50 -26.01
N GLY A 205 -10.74 -19.43 -26.38
CA GLY A 205 -10.49 -18.73 -27.62
C GLY A 205 -11.12 -17.35 -27.64
N ARG A 206 -10.92 -16.66 -28.77
CA ARG A 206 -11.53 -15.36 -29.05
C ARG A 206 -12.29 -15.41 -30.36
N VAL A 207 -13.32 -14.60 -30.48
CA VAL A 207 -14.05 -14.36 -31.72
C VAL A 207 -14.07 -12.88 -32.06
N ASP A 208 -14.09 -12.57 -33.36
CA ASP A 208 -14.36 -11.23 -33.86
C ASP A 208 -15.85 -10.84 -33.69
N VAL A 209 -16.19 -9.61 -34.07
CA VAL A 209 -17.59 -9.11 -34.08
C VAL A 209 -18.55 -9.90 -34.98
N ARG A 210 -18.05 -10.80 -35.84
CA ARG A 210 -18.84 -11.69 -36.71
C ARG A 210 -18.96 -13.11 -36.14
N GLY A 211 -18.44 -13.34 -34.93
CA GLY A 211 -18.42 -14.65 -34.26
C GLY A 211 -17.40 -15.63 -34.84
N THR A 212 -16.42 -15.13 -35.61
CA THR A 212 -15.36 -15.92 -36.24
C THR A 212 -14.21 -16.10 -35.26
N ILE A 213 -13.76 -17.33 -35.04
CA ILE A 213 -12.68 -17.66 -34.10
C ILE A 213 -11.35 -17.08 -34.62
N THR A 214 -10.73 -16.23 -33.81
CA THR A 214 -9.46 -15.55 -34.13
C THR A 214 -8.28 -16.14 -33.37
N THR A 215 -8.51 -16.67 -32.17
CA THR A 215 -7.47 -17.32 -31.35
C THR A 215 -8.03 -18.54 -30.65
N VAL A 216 -7.16 -19.52 -30.37
CA VAL A 216 -7.46 -20.72 -29.59
C VAL A 216 -6.25 -21.11 -28.75
N ASN A 217 -6.46 -21.78 -27.62
CA ASN A 217 -5.37 -22.42 -26.87
C ASN A 217 -5.26 -23.93 -27.17
N ASP A 218 -4.17 -24.55 -26.73
CA ASP A 218 -3.87 -25.97 -26.96
C ASP A 218 -4.91 -26.91 -26.34
N ASN A 219 -5.52 -26.52 -25.22
CA ASN A 219 -6.59 -27.30 -24.59
C ASN A 219 -7.85 -27.34 -25.46
N LEU A 220 -8.21 -26.25 -26.14
CA LEU A 220 -9.35 -26.26 -27.07
C LEU A 220 -9.04 -27.12 -28.31
N VAL A 221 -7.80 -27.06 -28.81
CA VAL A 221 -7.33 -27.91 -29.91
C VAL A 221 -7.42 -29.39 -29.53
N SER A 222 -6.98 -29.74 -28.31
CA SER A 222 -7.04 -31.09 -27.75
C SER A 222 -8.49 -31.56 -27.53
N LEU A 223 -9.34 -30.68 -26.97
CA LEU A 223 -10.76 -30.94 -26.71
C LEU A 223 -11.52 -31.20 -28.02
N ALA A 224 -11.26 -30.38 -29.03
CA ALA A 224 -11.81 -30.52 -30.36
C ALA A 224 -11.16 -31.65 -31.17
N LYS A 225 -10.12 -32.33 -30.66
CA LYS A 225 -9.30 -33.33 -31.39
C LYS A 225 -8.97 -32.88 -32.82
N SER A 226 -8.59 -31.62 -32.97
CA SER A 226 -8.37 -30.97 -34.26
C SER A 226 -7.01 -30.26 -34.27
N THR A 227 -6.76 -29.40 -35.26
CA THR A 227 -5.59 -28.52 -35.32
C THR A 227 -6.04 -27.07 -35.19
N ALA A 228 -5.19 -26.19 -34.65
CA ALA A 228 -5.51 -24.77 -34.53
C ALA A 228 -5.99 -24.17 -35.87
N ASP A 229 -5.29 -24.45 -36.97
CA ASP A 229 -5.64 -23.98 -38.32
C ASP A 229 -7.03 -24.41 -38.82
N LYS A 230 -7.53 -25.56 -38.35
CA LYS A 230 -8.88 -26.03 -38.70
C LYS A 230 -9.97 -25.36 -37.88
N ILE A 231 -9.63 -24.86 -36.68
CA ILE A 231 -10.56 -24.21 -35.77
C ILE A 231 -10.60 -22.71 -36.01
N MET A 232 -9.43 -22.08 -36.21
CA MET A 232 -9.31 -20.67 -36.55
C MET A 232 -10.04 -20.37 -37.86
N GLY A 233 -10.75 -19.24 -37.92
CA GLY A 233 -11.56 -18.85 -39.07
C GLY A 233 -12.94 -19.51 -39.14
N LEU A 234 -13.23 -20.53 -38.31
CA LEU A 234 -14.59 -21.04 -38.17
C LEU A 234 -15.46 -20.09 -37.36
N ARG A 235 -16.77 -20.12 -37.60
CA ARG A 235 -17.72 -19.50 -36.67
C ARG A 235 -17.87 -20.36 -35.42
N LEU A 236 -17.90 -19.74 -34.24
CA LEU A 236 -18.00 -20.45 -32.96
C LEU A 236 -19.16 -21.48 -32.91
N PRO A 237 -20.38 -21.18 -33.39
CA PRO A 237 -21.47 -22.17 -33.45
C PRO A 237 -21.16 -23.42 -34.28
N ALA A 238 -20.20 -23.37 -35.21
CA ALA A 238 -19.84 -24.52 -36.04
C ALA A 238 -19.16 -25.65 -35.25
N LEU A 239 -18.59 -25.34 -34.08
CA LEU A 239 -18.01 -26.33 -33.17
C LEU A 239 -19.07 -27.20 -32.49
N PHE A 240 -20.35 -26.81 -32.57
CA PHE A 240 -21.44 -27.49 -31.88
C PHE A 240 -22.26 -28.37 -32.83
N GLU A 241 -22.91 -29.37 -32.26
CA GLU A 241 -23.84 -30.23 -32.97
C GLU A 241 -25.01 -29.40 -33.53
N GLN A 242 -25.61 -29.86 -34.65
CA GLN A 242 -26.69 -29.17 -35.36
C GLN A 242 -27.80 -28.64 -34.45
N GLY A 243 -28.23 -29.43 -33.44
CA GLY A 243 -29.27 -29.03 -32.49
C GLY A 243 -28.89 -27.87 -31.57
N ALA A 244 -27.60 -27.69 -31.27
CA ALA A 244 -27.10 -26.65 -30.36
C ALA A 244 -26.66 -25.37 -31.10
N ARG A 245 -26.41 -25.43 -32.42
CA ARG A 245 -25.87 -24.28 -33.18
C ARG A 245 -26.71 -23.02 -33.08
N THR A 246 -28.04 -23.15 -33.21
CA THR A 246 -28.95 -22.01 -33.18
C THR A 246 -28.92 -21.32 -31.82
N VAL A 247 -28.98 -22.09 -30.73
CA VAL A 247 -28.96 -21.55 -29.36
C VAL A 247 -27.63 -20.86 -29.05
N VAL A 248 -26.51 -21.47 -29.44
CA VAL A 248 -25.17 -20.87 -29.25
C VAL A 248 -25.02 -19.60 -30.08
N ARG A 249 -25.49 -19.60 -31.33
CA ARG A 249 -25.45 -18.41 -32.20
C ARG A 249 -26.26 -17.27 -31.59
N ASP A 250 -27.51 -17.54 -31.21
CA ASP A 250 -28.40 -16.49 -30.70
C ASP A 250 -27.88 -15.93 -29.36
N ALA A 251 -27.27 -16.78 -28.51
CA ALA A 251 -26.60 -16.34 -27.29
C ALA A 251 -25.35 -15.49 -27.58
N LEU A 252 -24.54 -15.87 -28.57
CA LEU A 252 -23.37 -15.11 -29.00
C LEU A 252 -23.75 -13.75 -29.59
N ASP A 253 -24.77 -13.71 -30.44
CA ASP A 253 -25.30 -12.46 -30.99
C ASP A 253 -25.83 -11.55 -29.87
N GLY A 254 -26.44 -12.16 -28.84
CA GLY A 254 -26.82 -11.47 -27.60
C GLY A 254 -25.63 -10.82 -26.87
N VAL A 255 -24.48 -11.51 -26.75
CA VAL A 255 -23.26 -10.94 -26.15
C VAL A 255 -22.71 -9.82 -27.01
N LEU A 256 -22.64 -10.01 -28.31
CA LEU A 256 -22.04 -9.04 -29.23
C LEU A 256 -22.92 -7.79 -29.43
N SER A 257 -24.21 -7.87 -29.11
CA SER A 257 -25.14 -6.73 -29.18
C SER A 257 -25.35 -6.03 -27.83
N SER A 258 -25.55 -6.79 -26.74
CA SER A 258 -25.85 -6.24 -25.42
C SER A 258 -24.61 -6.10 -24.53
N GLY A 259 -23.54 -6.83 -24.84
CA GLY A 259 -22.33 -6.89 -24.02
C GLY A 259 -22.51 -7.61 -22.68
N LYS A 260 -23.62 -8.34 -22.49
CA LYS A 260 -23.88 -9.17 -21.31
C LYS A 260 -23.35 -10.58 -21.56
N ALA A 261 -22.49 -11.06 -20.66
CA ALA A 261 -21.95 -12.42 -20.71
C ALA A 261 -23.04 -13.49 -20.56
N PHE A 262 -22.82 -14.69 -21.13
CA PHE A 262 -23.66 -15.87 -20.88
C PHE A 262 -22.82 -17.09 -20.52
N SER A 263 -23.49 -18.08 -19.93
CA SER A 263 -23.01 -19.45 -19.80
C SER A 263 -24.15 -20.41 -20.13
N LEU A 264 -23.86 -21.46 -20.91
CA LEU A 264 -24.84 -22.49 -21.26
C LEU A 264 -24.19 -23.86 -21.45
N GLN A 265 -25.01 -24.91 -21.34
CA GLN A 265 -24.60 -26.28 -21.67
C GLN A 265 -24.98 -26.59 -23.13
N ALA A 266 -24.08 -27.26 -23.84
CA ALA A 266 -24.27 -27.65 -25.23
C ALA A 266 -23.52 -28.94 -25.58
N LEU A 267 -23.82 -29.51 -26.74
CA LEU A 267 -23.08 -30.62 -27.33
C LEU A 267 -22.09 -30.07 -28.36
N MET A 268 -20.80 -30.17 -28.05
CA MET A 268 -19.70 -29.83 -28.96
C MET A 268 -19.32 -31.06 -29.79
N LEU A 269 -18.96 -30.88 -31.05
CA LEU A 269 -18.41 -31.94 -31.88
C LEU A 269 -16.90 -32.04 -31.64
N ASP A 270 -16.40 -33.25 -31.39
CA ASP A 270 -14.97 -33.52 -31.49
C ASP A 270 -14.53 -33.68 -32.95
N GLY A 271 -13.23 -33.82 -33.19
CA GLY A 271 -12.64 -33.92 -34.53
C GLY A 271 -13.05 -35.18 -35.31
N THR A 272 -13.71 -36.13 -34.65
CA THR A 272 -14.32 -37.32 -35.27
C THR A 272 -15.80 -37.12 -35.61
N GLY A 273 -16.38 -35.98 -35.24
CA GLY A 273 -17.80 -35.68 -35.36
C GLY A 273 -18.63 -36.27 -34.21
N SER A 274 -18.01 -36.76 -33.14
CA SER A 274 -18.73 -37.33 -31.99
C SER A 274 -19.17 -36.21 -31.04
N PRO A 275 -20.45 -36.19 -30.62
CA PRO A 275 -20.96 -35.17 -29.70
C PRO A 275 -20.43 -35.40 -28.28
N MET A 276 -20.00 -34.32 -27.64
CA MET A 276 -19.47 -34.28 -26.28
C MET A 276 -20.15 -33.16 -25.49
N PRO A 277 -20.68 -33.45 -24.29
CA PRO A 277 -21.32 -32.43 -23.46
C PRO A 277 -20.28 -31.46 -22.89
N VAL A 278 -20.54 -30.17 -23.08
CA VAL A 278 -19.68 -29.08 -22.60
C VAL A 278 -20.52 -27.98 -21.95
N THR A 279 -19.87 -27.16 -21.14
CA THR A 279 -20.34 -25.84 -20.73
C THR A 279 -19.51 -24.81 -21.46
N ILE A 280 -20.16 -23.86 -22.12
CA ILE A 280 -19.53 -22.70 -22.76
C ILE A 280 -19.90 -21.42 -22.02
N GLY A 281 -18.88 -20.64 -21.65
CA GLY A 281 -19.02 -19.27 -21.18
C GLY A 281 -18.47 -18.29 -22.22
N VAL A 282 -19.17 -17.16 -22.42
CA VAL A 282 -18.74 -16.12 -23.36
C VAL A 282 -18.86 -14.75 -22.70
N GLY A 283 -17.80 -13.96 -22.78
CA GLY A 283 -17.73 -12.58 -22.32
C GLY A 283 -17.25 -11.64 -23.42
N VAL A 284 -17.72 -10.39 -23.41
CA VAL A 284 -17.41 -9.41 -24.46
C VAL A 284 -16.04 -8.77 -24.25
N GLU A 285 -15.33 -8.52 -25.35
CA GLU A 285 -14.14 -7.68 -25.37
C GLU A 285 -14.50 -6.28 -25.89
N ARG A 286 -13.98 -5.25 -25.20
CA ARG A 286 -14.24 -3.85 -25.55
C ARG A 286 -12.94 -3.08 -25.71
N ASP A 287 -12.96 -2.16 -26.67
CA ASP A 287 -11.95 -1.13 -26.83
C ASP A 287 -12.63 0.23 -26.98
N GLY A 288 -12.22 1.21 -26.17
CA GLY A 288 -12.81 2.56 -26.19
C GLY A 288 -14.34 2.60 -26.04
N GLY A 289 -14.94 1.61 -25.35
CA GLY A 289 -16.39 1.48 -25.20
C GLY A 289 -17.11 0.77 -26.36
N SER A 290 -16.42 0.50 -27.46
CA SER A 290 -16.94 -0.30 -28.58
C SER A 290 -16.66 -1.78 -28.38
N ILE A 291 -17.59 -2.64 -28.80
CA ILE A 291 -17.38 -4.10 -28.78
C ILE A 291 -16.45 -4.46 -29.95
N THR A 292 -15.32 -5.09 -29.63
CA THR A 292 -14.33 -5.52 -30.62
C THR A 292 -14.40 -7.03 -30.91
N GLY A 293 -15.05 -7.78 -30.02
CA GLY A 293 -15.19 -9.23 -30.13
C GLY A 293 -15.70 -9.85 -28.84
N ALA A 294 -15.42 -11.13 -28.65
CA ALA A 294 -15.72 -11.82 -27.41
C ALA A 294 -14.65 -12.89 -27.11
N ALA A 295 -14.37 -13.11 -25.83
CA ALA A 295 -13.61 -14.25 -25.35
C ALA A 295 -14.58 -15.36 -24.93
N PHE A 296 -14.23 -16.60 -25.24
CA PHE A 296 -15.02 -17.76 -24.85
C PHE A 296 -14.16 -18.82 -24.16
N MET A 297 -14.79 -19.61 -23.30
CA MET A 297 -14.22 -20.76 -22.63
C MET A 297 -15.16 -21.94 -22.75
N ILE A 298 -14.61 -23.13 -23.00
CA ILE A 298 -15.34 -24.39 -23.13
C ILE A 298 -14.72 -25.41 -22.18
N MET A 299 -15.57 -26.00 -21.36
CA MET A 299 -15.18 -27.05 -20.42
C MET A 299 -16.05 -28.29 -20.66
N PRO A 300 -15.48 -29.50 -20.77
CA PRO A 300 -16.26 -30.73 -20.82
C PRO A 300 -17.04 -30.94 -19.52
N ASN A 301 -18.31 -31.29 -19.63
CA ASN A 301 -19.12 -31.66 -18.49
C ASN A 301 -18.67 -33.05 -18.04
N ARG A 302 -18.09 -33.17 -16.84
CA ARG A 302 -17.73 -34.49 -16.31
C ARG A 302 -19.00 -35.33 -16.16
N ALA A 303 -19.08 -36.44 -16.89
CA ALA A 303 -20.09 -37.46 -16.65
C ALA A 303 -19.80 -38.11 -15.29
N GLY A 304 -20.55 -37.70 -14.25
CA GLY A 304 -20.45 -38.24 -12.89
C GLY A 304 -19.86 -37.25 -11.89
N GLY A 305 -20.74 -36.51 -11.22
CA GLY A 305 -20.43 -35.64 -10.09
C GLY A 305 -21.70 -34.93 -9.66
N GLU A 306 -22.31 -35.40 -8.59
CA GLU A 306 -23.58 -34.92 -8.02
C GLU A 306 -23.64 -33.39 -7.85
N ALA A 307 -24.82 -32.85 -8.16
CA ALA A 307 -25.45 -31.66 -7.58
C ALA A 307 -24.54 -30.69 -6.79
N ILE A 308 -24.01 -29.68 -7.49
CA ILE A 308 -23.73 -28.36 -6.87
C ILE A 308 -24.69 -27.34 -7.47
N ALA A 309 -25.98 -27.59 -7.25
CA ALA A 309 -27.06 -26.64 -7.48
C ALA A 309 -27.85 -26.46 -6.17
N SER A 310 -27.17 -26.10 -5.09
CA SER A 310 -27.81 -25.69 -3.82
C SER A 310 -26.89 -24.87 -2.91
N ALA A 311 -26.16 -23.90 -3.46
CA ALA A 311 -25.51 -22.87 -2.64
C ALA A 311 -25.47 -21.58 -3.43
N LEU A 312 -26.57 -20.82 -3.34
CA LEU A 312 -26.78 -19.39 -3.62
C LEU A 312 -28.25 -19.20 -4.04
N ARG A 313 -29.14 -19.35 -3.06
CA ARG A 313 -30.35 -18.53 -2.96
C ARG A 313 -30.11 -17.50 -1.88
#